data_AF-A0A3D4UY26-F1
#
_entry.id   AF-A0A3D4UY26-F1
#
_cell.length_a   1.000
_cell.length_b   1.000
_cell.length_c   1.000
_cell.angle_alpha   90.00
_cell.angle_beta   90.00
_cell.angle_gamma   90.00
#
_symmetry.space_group_name_H-M   'P 1'
#
loop_
_entity.id
_entity.type
_entity.pdbx_description
1 polymer ?
#
loop_
_entity_poly.entity_id
_entity_poly.type
_entity_poly.pdbx_seq_one_letter_code
_entity_poly.pdbx_strand_id
1 'polypeptide(L)'
;MLTNKFYKYPIMILMLAVIGFACSDSNNNSDSATVNGSVEQSQAKAKTLTEGTVVTMATVTANGSINTIEGAETTTDANGKFSLSFDASTAQNYVVVAENNGAEAMGFLSTQVENGQSIQLKPIDTESTAESNVFARLVAQGDADLVTKSDIEAMVTSTNESEVRNSASLASQFAVALASSAEARADFFANEVEGNGEEKLNATLEILADAQTRLEADLSAASSTQAETEAYDLFLETSANAFVSAGVEANKAAQAIEIWGRVLVNNINSASTEIKNSVRSQTSIMAGIAIDAAVRAEAEASEMS
;
A
#
# COMPACT_ATOMS: atom_id res chain seq x y z
N MET A 1 7.49 34.82 10.60
CA MET A 1 8.11 33.81 11.48
C MET A 1 7.27 33.69 12.74
N LEU A 2 6.29 32.78 12.71
CA LEU A 2 5.54 32.34 13.88
C LEU A 2 5.38 30.83 13.71
N THR A 3 6.20 30.10 14.47
CA THR A 3 6.20 28.65 14.60
C THR A 3 5.04 28.26 15.51
N ASN A 4 3.94 27.78 14.95
CA ASN A 4 2.92 27.09 15.73
C ASN A 4 3.22 25.60 15.74
N LYS A 5 3.85 25.16 16.84
CA LYS A 5 3.84 23.75 17.25
C LYS A 5 2.42 23.41 17.70
N PHE A 6 1.70 22.61 16.93
CA PHE A 6 0.40 22.10 17.35
C PHE A 6 0.54 20.74 18.03
N TYR A 7 -0.10 20.65 19.19
CA TYR A 7 -0.12 19.51 20.10
C TYR A 7 -0.99 18.38 19.52
N LYS A 8 -0.45 17.16 19.50
CA LYS A 8 -1.16 15.91 19.25
C LYS A 8 -2.14 15.64 20.40
N TYR A 9 -3.43 15.47 20.11
CA TYR A 9 -4.41 14.89 21.04
C TYR A 9 -4.79 13.48 20.53
N PRO A 10 -4.93 12.48 21.41
CA PRO A 10 -5.36 11.14 21.01
C PRO A 10 -6.88 11.15 20.79
N ILE A 11 -7.32 10.89 19.56
CA ILE A 11 -8.74 10.67 19.25
C ILE A 11 -9.05 9.19 19.49
N MET A 12 -10.04 8.97 20.35
CA MET A 12 -10.57 7.67 20.76
C MET A 12 -11.45 7.13 19.63
N ILE A 13 -10.96 6.11 18.91
CA ILE A 13 -11.69 5.44 17.82
C ILE A 13 -12.86 4.66 18.41
N LEU A 14 -14.07 4.93 17.92
CA LEU A 14 -15.29 4.19 18.23
C LEU A 14 -15.36 2.97 17.30
N MET A 15 -14.94 1.79 17.78
CA MET A 15 -15.07 0.53 17.04
C MET A 15 -16.54 0.22 16.75
N LEU A 16 -16.88 0.15 15.46
CA LEU A 16 -18.12 -0.47 14.98
C LEU A 16 -17.85 -1.96 14.74
N ALA A 17 -18.38 -2.78 15.64
CA ALA A 17 -18.26 -4.24 15.61
C ALA A 17 -19.05 -4.83 14.43
N VAL A 18 -18.36 -5.46 13.49
CA VAL A 18 -18.97 -6.41 12.54
C VAL A 18 -18.74 -7.82 13.07
N ILE A 19 -19.82 -8.45 13.52
CA ILE A 19 -19.87 -9.85 13.97
C ILE A 19 -19.94 -10.75 12.73
N GLY A 20 -19.06 -11.76 12.69
CA GLY A 20 -18.80 -12.60 11.53
C GLY A 20 -19.63 -13.89 11.42
N PHE A 21 -19.10 -14.82 10.62
CA PHE A 21 -19.44 -16.24 10.67
C PHE A 21 -18.23 -17.15 10.35
N ALA A 22 -17.96 -18.02 11.34
CA ALA A 22 -17.56 -19.44 11.26
C ALA A 22 -16.11 -19.87 10.93
N CYS A 23 -15.36 -20.04 12.03
CA CYS A 23 -14.56 -21.20 12.44
C CYS A 23 -13.63 -21.94 11.46
N SER A 24 -12.34 -21.67 11.63
CA SER A 24 -11.32 -22.72 11.83
C SER A 24 -10.70 -22.49 13.20
N ASP A 25 -10.61 -23.53 14.02
CA ASP A 25 -9.84 -23.52 15.26
C ASP A 25 -8.43 -22.99 14.96
N SER A 26 -8.14 -21.78 15.41
CA SER A 26 -6.78 -21.25 15.46
C SER A 26 -6.58 -20.69 16.84
N ASN A 27 -5.56 -21.22 17.49
CA ASN A 27 -5.08 -20.83 18.78
C ASN A 27 -4.73 -19.33 18.69
N ASN A 28 -5.66 -18.44 19.08
CA ASN A 28 -5.45 -16.99 19.02
C ASN A 28 -4.38 -16.63 20.05
N ASN A 29 -3.12 -16.72 19.62
CA ASN A 29 -2.00 -16.21 20.37
C ASN A 29 -2.03 -14.68 20.21
N SER A 30 -2.67 -14.00 21.16
CA SER A 30 -2.76 -12.53 21.20
C SER A 30 -1.41 -11.83 21.30
N ASP A 31 -0.33 -12.60 21.47
CA ASP A 31 1.01 -12.12 21.78
C ASP A 31 1.88 -11.96 20.51
N SER A 32 1.35 -12.29 19.34
CA SER A 32 2.08 -12.22 18.06
C SER A 32 1.17 -11.86 16.89
N ALA A 33 1.72 -11.18 15.89
CA ALA A 33 1.12 -11.07 14.55
C ALA A 33 1.61 -12.23 13.67
N THR A 34 0.85 -12.54 12.61
CA THR A 34 1.22 -13.54 11.59
C THR A 34 1.18 -12.91 10.21
N VAL A 35 2.24 -13.09 9.42
CA VAL A 35 2.28 -12.75 8.00
C VAL A 35 2.22 -14.02 7.18
N ASN A 36 1.26 -14.09 6.27
CA ASN A 36 1.15 -15.14 5.28
C ASN A 36 1.50 -14.56 3.91
N GLY A 37 2.24 -15.33 3.10
CA GLY A 37 2.66 -14.88 1.78
C GLY A 37 3.25 -16.00 0.94
N SER A 38 3.75 -15.64 -0.22
CA SER A 38 4.49 -16.54 -1.10
C SER A 38 5.74 -15.84 -1.65
N VAL A 39 6.74 -16.63 -2.05
CA VAL A 39 7.92 -16.15 -2.75
C VAL A 39 7.89 -16.63 -4.19
N GLU A 40 7.94 -15.68 -5.12
CA GLU A 40 7.94 -15.91 -6.55
C GLU A 40 9.24 -15.38 -7.17
N GLN A 41 10.01 -16.28 -7.79
CA GLN A 41 11.12 -15.86 -8.63
C GLN A 41 10.62 -15.64 -10.06
N SER A 42 10.67 -14.38 -10.49
CA SER A 42 10.44 -14.00 -11.88
C SER A 42 11.68 -14.26 -12.72
N GLN A 43 11.76 -15.44 -13.35
CA GLN A 43 12.64 -15.66 -14.51
C GLN A 43 11.81 -15.71 -15.78
N ALA A 44 12.12 -14.82 -16.73
CA ALA A 44 11.67 -14.86 -18.12
C ALA A 44 10.28 -15.51 -18.35
N LYS A 45 9.21 -14.82 -17.91
CA LYS A 45 7.79 -15.16 -18.12
C LYS A 45 7.26 -16.40 -17.37
N ALA A 46 8.03 -17.04 -16.48
CA ALA A 46 7.53 -18.08 -15.58
C ALA A 46 7.77 -17.69 -14.12
N LYS A 47 6.69 -17.61 -13.34
CA LYS A 47 6.76 -17.51 -11.87
C LYS A 47 7.21 -18.85 -11.33
N THR A 48 8.41 -18.90 -10.75
CA THR A 48 8.92 -20.13 -10.14
C THR A 48 8.74 -20.01 -8.63
N LEU A 49 7.99 -20.96 -8.06
CA LEU A 49 7.81 -21.07 -6.61
C LEU A 49 9.08 -21.67 -6.02
N THR A 50 9.57 -21.07 -4.94
CA THR A 50 10.87 -21.44 -4.36
C THR A 50 10.67 -22.11 -3.01
N GLU A 51 10.65 -23.44 -2.98
CA GLU A 51 10.65 -24.22 -1.73
C GLU A 51 11.99 -24.05 -0.99
N GLY A 52 11.93 -24.01 0.35
CA GLY A 52 13.11 -23.91 1.20
C GLY A 52 13.81 -22.54 1.18
N THR A 53 13.16 -21.51 0.65
CA THR A 53 13.59 -20.12 0.79
C THR A 53 13.45 -19.71 2.26
N VAL A 54 14.50 -19.12 2.82
CA VAL A 54 14.48 -18.59 4.19
C VAL A 54 13.74 -17.26 4.18
N VAL A 55 12.74 -17.11 5.04
CA VAL A 55 11.91 -15.92 5.14
C VAL A 55 12.02 -15.36 6.54
N THR A 56 12.52 -14.13 6.65
CA THR A 56 12.83 -13.48 7.92
C THR A 56 12.09 -12.16 8.04
N MET A 57 11.58 -11.84 9.23
CA MET A 57 11.04 -10.51 9.50
C MET A 57 12.18 -9.53 9.72
N ALA A 58 12.03 -8.33 9.19
CA ALA A 58 12.95 -7.22 9.36
C ALA A 58 12.22 -5.91 9.62
N THR A 59 12.96 -4.91 10.06
CA THR A 59 12.50 -3.53 10.23
C THR A 59 13.39 -2.60 9.43
N VAL A 60 12.78 -1.58 8.82
CA VAL A 60 13.53 -0.46 8.26
C VAL A 60 13.84 0.55 9.36
N THR A 61 15.11 0.82 9.55
CA THR A 61 15.60 1.85 10.48
C THR A 61 15.52 3.26 9.89
N ALA A 62 15.62 4.28 10.75
CA ALA A 62 15.54 5.69 10.34
C ALA A 62 16.62 6.16 9.34
N ASN A 63 17.63 5.35 9.02
CA ASN A 63 18.60 5.65 7.96
C ASN A 63 18.32 4.88 6.65
N GLY A 64 17.22 4.13 6.58
CA GLY A 64 16.83 3.29 5.45
C GLY A 64 17.50 1.92 5.40
N SER A 65 18.27 1.53 6.43
CA SER A 65 18.87 0.19 6.50
C SER A 65 17.85 -0.82 7.04
N ILE A 66 17.94 -2.05 6.53
CA ILE A 66 17.09 -3.17 6.91
C ILE A 66 17.82 -3.99 7.98
N ASN A 67 17.18 -4.17 9.13
CA ASN A 67 17.68 -4.99 10.22
C ASN A 67 16.71 -6.14 10.47
N THR A 68 17.21 -7.38 10.44
CA THR A 68 16.40 -8.56 10.77
C THR A 68 16.01 -8.55 12.25
N ILE A 69 14.83 -9.08 12.54
CA ILE A 69 14.31 -9.28 13.88
C ILE A 69 14.68 -10.70 14.31
N GLU A 70 15.51 -10.81 15.34
CA GLU A 70 15.94 -12.12 15.85
C GLU A 70 14.75 -12.98 16.27
N GLY A 71 14.79 -14.26 15.90
CA GLY A 71 13.75 -15.24 16.26
C GLY A 71 12.47 -15.18 15.42
N ALA A 72 12.37 -14.26 14.45
CA ALA A 72 11.26 -14.18 13.52
C ALA A 72 11.68 -14.68 12.12
N GLU A 73 11.81 -16.00 11.97
CA GLU A 73 12.20 -16.68 10.74
C GLU A 73 11.34 -17.91 10.48
N THR A 74 11.10 -18.21 9.20
CA THR A 74 10.42 -19.41 8.70
C THR A 74 11.02 -19.82 7.35
N THR A 75 10.52 -20.91 6.76
CA THR A 75 10.91 -21.35 5.41
C THR A 75 9.69 -21.57 4.56
N THR A 76 9.80 -21.32 3.26
CA THR A 76 8.73 -21.62 2.31
C THR A 76 8.49 -23.12 2.13
N ASP A 77 7.23 -23.50 1.91
CA ASP A 77 6.80 -24.85 1.57
C ASP A 77 7.02 -25.20 0.08
N ALA A 78 6.61 -26.39 -0.33
CA ALA A 78 6.67 -26.87 -1.72
C ALA A 78 5.91 -25.98 -2.73
N ASN A 79 5.00 -25.13 -2.26
CA ASN A 79 4.25 -24.17 -3.07
C ASN A 79 4.85 -22.76 -2.97
N GLY A 80 6.06 -22.60 -2.40
CA GLY A 80 6.68 -21.30 -2.17
C GLY A 80 5.94 -20.45 -1.14
N LYS A 81 5.01 -21.00 -0.35
CA LYS A 81 4.21 -20.28 0.65
C LYS A 81 4.90 -20.29 2.01
N PHE A 82 4.71 -19.22 2.77
CA PHE A 82 5.20 -19.13 4.15
C PHE A 82 4.12 -18.59 5.08
N SER A 83 4.26 -18.93 6.36
CA SER A 83 3.53 -18.32 7.47
C SER A 83 4.56 -17.96 8.55
N LEU A 84 4.70 -16.67 8.84
CA LEU A 84 5.73 -16.11 9.69
C LEU A 84 5.08 -15.39 10.87
N SER A 85 5.36 -15.86 12.09
CA SER A 85 4.88 -15.21 13.32
C SER A 85 5.97 -14.34 13.93
N PHE A 86 5.59 -13.16 14.41
CA PHE A 86 6.51 -12.20 15.02
C PHE A 86 5.77 -11.33 16.06
N ASP A 87 6.51 -10.74 17.00
CA ASP A 87 5.95 -9.79 17.96
C ASP A 87 5.94 -8.38 17.36
N ALA A 88 4.75 -7.91 16.97
CA ALA A 88 4.52 -6.62 16.36
C ALA A 88 4.73 -5.44 17.32
N SER A 89 4.93 -5.69 18.62
CA SER A 89 5.26 -4.65 19.59
C SER A 89 6.76 -4.29 19.65
N THR A 90 7.62 -5.08 18.98
CA THR A 90 9.08 -4.95 19.06
C THR A 90 9.68 -3.86 18.19
N ALA A 91 9.01 -3.50 17.08
CA ALA A 91 9.50 -2.52 16.11
C ALA A 91 8.34 -1.82 15.37
N GLN A 92 8.69 -1.12 14.29
CA GLN A 92 7.79 -0.53 13.30
C GLN A 92 8.42 -0.69 11.91
N ASN A 93 7.72 -0.28 10.85
CA ASN A 93 8.24 -0.30 9.47
C ASN A 93 8.72 -1.69 9.04
N TYR A 94 7.81 -2.66 9.14
CA TYR A 94 8.12 -4.07 8.91
C TYR A 94 8.32 -4.40 7.43
N VAL A 95 9.33 -5.20 7.15
CA VAL A 95 9.64 -5.76 5.84
C VAL A 95 9.94 -7.24 6.01
N VAL A 96 9.38 -8.07 5.14
CA VAL A 96 9.72 -9.48 5.03
C VAL A 96 10.83 -9.64 4.01
N VAL A 97 11.92 -10.29 4.41
CA VAL A 97 13.07 -10.60 3.54
C VAL A 97 13.06 -12.08 3.23
N ALA A 98 13.09 -12.43 1.94
CA ALA A 98 13.18 -13.79 1.45
C ALA A 98 14.56 -14.00 0.81
N GLU A 99 15.35 -14.92 1.36
CA GLU A 99 16.69 -15.26 0.87
C GLU A 99 16.73 -16.67 0.29
N ASN A 100 17.16 -16.79 -0.96
CA ASN A 100 17.39 -18.07 -1.61
C ASN A 100 18.72 -18.05 -2.38
N ASN A 101 19.66 -18.92 -2.00
CA ASN A 101 20.97 -19.04 -2.65
C ASN A 101 21.74 -17.70 -2.76
N GLY A 102 21.62 -16.84 -1.75
CA GLY A 102 22.25 -15.52 -1.71
C GLY A 102 21.58 -14.44 -2.56
N ALA A 103 20.43 -14.73 -3.16
CA ALA A 103 19.55 -13.71 -3.75
C ALA A 103 18.48 -13.33 -2.74
N GLU A 104 18.32 -12.02 -2.52
CA GLU A 104 17.31 -11.46 -1.63
C GLU A 104 16.17 -10.84 -2.42
N ALA A 105 14.94 -11.08 -1.96
CA ALA A 105 13.73 -10.41 -2.38
C ALA A 105 12.97 -9.92 -1.15
N MET A 106 12.16 -8.87 -1.29
CA MET A 106 11.53 -8.21 -0.15
C MET A 106 10.06 -7.90 -0.41
N GLY A 107 9.26 -7.88 0.66
CA GLY A 107 7.91 -7.33 0.65
C GLY A 107 7.67 -6.54 1.93
N PHE A 108 7.20 -5.30 1.82
CA PHE A 108 6.92 -4.44 2.98
C PHE A 108 5.49 -4.63 3.48
N LEU A 109 5.29 -4.48 4.79
CA LEU A 109 3.96 -4.47 5.40
C LEU A 109 3.42 -3.03 5.45
N SER A 110 2.12 -2.90 5.67
CA SER A 110 1.54 -1.60 6.03
C SER A 110 2.15 -1.07 7.33
N THR A 111 2.07 0.24 7.55
CA THR A 111 2.72 0.93 8.69
C THR A 111 2.10 0.61 10.05
N GLN A 112 0.91 0.02 10.09
CA GLN A 112 0.20 -0.32 11.33
C GLN A 112 -0.02 -1.83 11.41
N VAL A 113 0.87 -2.50 12.12
CA VAL A 113 0.77 -3.94 12.42
C VAL A 113 0.68 -4.12 13.92
N GLU A 114 -0.31 -4.88 14.37
CA GLU A 114 -0.57 -5.17 15.78
C GLU A 114 -0.61 -6.67 16.06
N ASN A 115 -0.27 -7.07 17.28
CA ASN A 115 -0.37 -8.48 17.70
C ASN A 115 -1.83 -8.96 17.64
N GLY A 116 -2.01 -10.23 17.30
CA GLY A 116 -3.31 -10.83 17.03
C GLY A 116 -3.82 -10.62 15.61
N GLN A 117 -3.13 -9.84 14.77
CA GLN A 117 -3.47 -9.70 13.35
C GLN A 117 -2.89 -10.86 12.52
N SER A 118 -3.65 -11.25 11.49
CA SER A 118 -3.19 -12.12 10.41
C SER A 118 -3.18 -11.30 9.12
N ILE A 119 -1.98 -11.05 8.60
CA ILE A 119 -1.74 -10.18 7.45
C ILE A 119 -1.45 -11.06 6.24
N GLN A 120 -2.11 -10.76 5.13
CA GLN A 120 -1.75 -11.31 3.83
C GLN A 120 -0.78 -10.34 3.16
N LEU A 121 0.38 -10.84 2.77
CA LEU A 121 1.35 -10.10 1.97
C LEU A 121 1.22 -10.52 0.51
N LYS A 122 1.26 -9.53 -0.41
CA LYS A 122 1.46 -9.80 -1.85
C LYS A 122 2.69 -10.71 -2.08
N PRO A 123 2.75 -11.47 -3.18
CA PRO A 123 3.93 -12.29 -3.48
C PRO A 123 5.24 -11.51 -3.43
N ILE A 124 6.25 -12.07 -2.76
CA ILE A 124 7.60 -11.53 -2.69
C ILE A 124 8.31 -11.84 -4.01
N ASP A 125 8.60 -10.81 -4.78
CA ASP A 125 9.17 -10.87 -6.12
C ASP A 125 9.98 -9.59 -6.42
N THR A 126 10.33 -9.38 -7.69
CA THR A 126 11.09 -8.20 -8.12
C THR A 126 10.33 -6.88 -7.97
N GLU A 127 9.00 -6.90 -8.14
CA GLU A 127 8.14 -5.72 -7.99
C GLU A 127 8.00 -5.33 -6.52
N SER A 128 7.65 -6.28 -5.64
CA SER A 128 7.59 -6.01 -4.19
C SER A 128 8.94 -5.65 -3.60
N THR A 129 10.03 -6.12 -4.20
CA THR A 129 11.38 -5.68 -3.83
C THR A 129 11.61 -4.21 -4.23
N ALA A 130 11.17 -3.78 -5.41
CA ALA A 130 11.26 -2.39 -5.85
C ALA A 130 10.43 -1.47 -4.95
N GLU A 131 9.23 -1.88 -4.58
CA GLU A 131 8.35 -1.17 -3.66
C GLU A 131 8.96 -1.06 -2.25
N SER A 132 9.50 -2.17 -1.73
CA SER A 132 10.17 -2.19 -0.42
C SER A 132 11.39 -1.25 -0.38
N ASN A 133 12.11 -1.12 -1.50
CA ASN A 133 13.19 -0.14 -1.62
C ASN A 133 12.68 1.30 -1.54
N VAL A 134 11.52 1.62 -2.15
CA VAL A 134 10.90 2.95 -2.05
C VAL A 134 10.39 3.20 -0.62
N PHE A 135 9.73 2.22 -0.01
CA PHE A 135 9.30 2.27 1.39
C PHE A 135 10.47 2.56 2.32
N ALA A 136 11.61 1.89 2.12
CA ALA A 136 12.79 2.11 2.95
C ALA A 136 13.33 3.55 2.84
N ARG A 137 13.19 4.19 1.67
CA ARG A 137 13.54 5.61 1.48
C ARG A 137 12.57 6.54 2.18
N LEU A 138 11.27 6.25 2.16
CA LEU A 138 10.25 7.01 2.89
C LEU A 138 10.54 6.99 4.40
N VAL A 139 10.87 5.81 4.95
CA VAL A 139 11.26 5.66 6.35
C VAL A 139 12.51 6.49 6.67
N ALA A 140 13.52 6.45 5.79
CA ALA A 140 14.75 7.23 5.97
C ALA A 140 14.54 8.76 5.92
N GLN A 141 13.51 9.19 5.19
CA GLN A 141 13.13 10.60 5.04
C GLN A 141 12.21 11.08 6.19
N GLY A 142 11.58 10.15 6.91
CA GLY A 142 10.59 10.45 7.95
C GLY A 142 9.16 10.62 7.41
N ASP A 143 8.92 10.21 6.16
CA ASP A 143 7.67 10.44 5.42
C ASP A 143 6.83 9.17 5.25
N ALA A 144 7.22 8.06 5.89
CA ALA A 144 6.51 6.78 5.80
C ALA A 144 5.06 6.85 6.30
N ASP A 145 4.76 7.75 7.25
CA ASP A 145 3.39 7.94 7.77
C ASP A 145 2.50 8.77 6.81
N LEU A 146 3.09 9.47 5.84
CA LEU A 146 2.36 10.32 4.88
C LEU A 146 1.85 9.54 3.68
N VAL A 147 2.56 8.47 3.31
CA VAL A 147 2.35 7.72 2.08
C VAL A 147 1.75 6.36 2.40
N THR A 148 0.62 6.03 1.78
CA THR A 148 -0.02 4.73 2.01
C THR A 148 0.72 3.62 1.25
N LYS A 149 0.54 2.37 1.69
CA LYS A 149 1.00 1.19 0.95
C LYS A 149 0.48 1.20 -0.49
N SER A 150 -0.81 1.52 -0.68
CA SER A 150 -1.44 1.62 -2.00
C SER A 150 -0.83 2.70 -2.89
N ASP A 151 -0.38 3.84 -2.33
CA ASP A 151 0.31 4.87 -3.11
C ASP A 151 1.63 4.32 -3.71
N ILE A 152 2.38 3.49 -2.95
CA ILE A 152 3.63 2.88 -3.42
C ILE A 152 3.34 1.84 -4.51
N GLU A 153 2.42 0.91 -4.26
CA GLU A 153 2.07 -0.19 -5.17
C GLU A 153 1.39 0.29 -6.46
N ALA A 154 0.66 1.41 -6.42
CA ALA A 154 0.08 2.01 -7.61
C ALA A 154 1.14 2.64 -8.53
N MET A 155 2.27 3.07 -7.98
CA MET A 155 3.29 3.82 -8.71
C MET A 155 4.50 2.98 -9.11
N VAL A 156 4.85 1.98 -8.30
CA VAL A 156 5.90 1.01 -8.62
C VAL A 156 5.22 -0.24 -9.16
N THR A 157 5.36 -0.47 -10.45
CA THR A 157 4.66 -1.56 -11.16
C THR A 157 5.66 -2.44 -11.89
N SER A 158 5.23 -3.61 -12.33
CA SER A 158 6.01 -4.49 -13.22
C SER A 158 6.63 -3.80 -14.44
N THR A 159 6.07 -2.66 -14.89
CA THR A 159 6.63 -1.88 -16.01
C THR A 159 7.89 -1.10 -15.62
N ASN A 160 7.99 -0.64 -14.37
CA ASN A 160 9.08 0.22 -13.90
C ASN A 160 9.94 -0.38 -12.78
N GLU A 161 9.56 -1.54 -12.23
CA GLU A 161 10.22 -2.16 -11.08
C GLU A 161 11.73 -2.31 -11.28
N SER A 162 12.14 -2.73 -12.47
CA SER A 162 13.55 -3.06 -12.74
C SER A 162 14.42 -1.81 -12.66
N GLU A 163 13.95 -0.67 -13.19
CA GLU A 163 14.69 0.59 -13.09
C GLU A 163 14.72 1.10 -11.64
N VAL A 164 13.58 1.02 -10.93
CA VAL A 164 13.45 1.47 -9.54
C VAL A 164 14.33 0.65 -8.60
N ARG A 165 14.28 -0.68 -8.70
CA ARG A 165 15.05 -1.64 -7.90
C ARG A 165 16.54 -1.50 -8.10
N ASN A 166 16.98 -1.27 -9.35
CA ASN A 166 18.40 -1.20 -9.68
C ASN A 166 19.01 0.21 -9.48
N SER A 167 18.21 1.22 -9.08
CA SER A 167 18.67 2.60 -8.91
C SER A 167 18.21 3.20 -7.59
N ALA A 168 19.12 3.24 -6.61
CA ALA A 168 18.88 3.89 -5.32
C ALA A 168 18.45 5.37 -5.45
N SER A 169 18.98 6.07 -6.45
CA SER A 169 18.60 7.46 -6.77
C SER A 169 17.15 7.54 -7.27
N LEU A 170 16.73 6.59 -8.10
CA LEU A 170 15.36 6.56 -8.61
C LEU A 170 14.38 6.15 -7.51
N ALA A 171 14.69 5.16 -6.70
CA ALA A 171 13.88 4.81 -5.52
C ALA A 171 13.71 6.01 -4.57
N SER A 172 14.77 6.80 -4.37
CA SER A 172 14.72 8.02 -3.55
C SER A 172 13.84 9.11 -4.19
N GLN A 173 13.88 9.25 -5.53
CA GLN A 173 13.00 10.16 -6.25
C GLN A 173 11.53 9.74 -6.16
N PHE A 174 11.24 8.44 -6.26
CA PHE A 174 9.88 7.93 -6.03
C PHE A 174 9.39 8.23 -4.63
N ALA A 175 10.22 8.00 -3.60
CA ALA A 175 9.86 8.33 -2.21
C ALA A 175 9.54 9.83 -2.05
N VAL A 176 10.41 10.72 -2.53
CA VAL A 176 10.16 12.18 -2.50
C VAL A 176 8.90 12.53 -3.27
N ALA A 177 8.72 11.95 -4.46
CA ALA A 177 7.58 12.22 -5.31
C ALA A 177 6.25 11.81 -4.65
N LEU A 178 6.23 10.64 -3.99
CA LEU A 178 5.09 10.13 -3.25
C LEU A 178 4.78 11.00 -2.01
N ALA A 179 5.81 11.37 -1.24
CA ALA A 179 5.65 12.25 -0.10
C ALA A 179 5.09 13.62 -0.51
N SER A 180 5.68 14.28 -1.52
CA SER A 180 5.16 15.56 -2.05
C SER A 180 3.76 15.43 -2.63
N SER A 181 3.41 14.27 -3.20
CA SER A 181 2.07 13.99 -3.69
C SER A 181 1.06 13.86 -2.57
N ALA A 182 1.42 13.19 -1.47
CA ALA A 182 0.60 13.08 -0.27
C ALA A 182 0.41 14.45 0.42
N GLU A 183 1.44 15.30 0.44
CA GLU A 183 1.33 16.69 0.92
C GLU A 183 0.39 17.51 0.03
N ALA A 184 0.53 17.44 -1.30
CA ALA A 184 -0.35 18.14 -2.22
C ALA A 184 -1.82 17.66 -2.10
N ARG A 185 -2.03 16.39 -1.73
CA ARG A 185 -3.33 15.82 -1.35
C ARG A 185 -3.89 16.44 -0.09
N ALA A 186 -3.11 16.47 0.98
CA ALA A 186 -3.50 17.12 2.22
C ALA A 186 -3.86 18.60 2.01
N ASP A 187 -3.02 19.33 1.28
CA ASP A 187 -3.24 20.74 0.96
C ASP A 187 -4.51 20.95 0.14
N PHE A 188 -4.76 20.12 -0.88
CA PHE A 188 -5.98 20.22 -1.67
C PHE A 188 -7.22 20.01 -0.80
N PHE A 189 -7.26 18.96 0.02
CA PHE A 189 -8.40 18.70 0.90
C PHE A 189 -8.61 19.82 1.92
N ALA A 190 -7.54 20.37 2.49
CA ALA A 190 -7.63 21.44 3.47
C ALA A 190 -8.19 22.76 2.88
N ASN A 191 -7.95 23.04 1.60
CA ASN A 191 -8.28 24.32 0.97
C ASN A 191 -9.51 24.27 0.05
N GLU A 192 -9.73 23.14 -0.63
CA GLU A 192 -10.67 23.02 -1.75
C GLU A 192 -11.88 22.12 -1.46
N VAL A 193 -11.83 21.33 -0.39
CA VAL A 193 -12.95 20.48 0.04
C VAL A 193 -13.69 21.15 1.18
N GLU A 194 -14.97 21.48 0.96
CA GLU A 194 -15.80 22.09 1.99
C GLU A 194 -16.11 21.13 3.14
N GLY A 195 -16.11 21.67 4.37
CA GLY A 195 -16.45 20.93 5.58
C GLY A 195 -15.35 19.94 5.98
N ASN A 196 -14.65 20.26 7.08
CA ASN A 196 -13.60 19.45 7.72
C ASN A 196 -12.77 18.57 6.76
N GLY A 197 -12.10 19.20 5.78
CA GLY A 197 -11.38 18.49 4.71
C GLY A 197 -10.32 17.48 5.20
N GLU A 198 -9.69 17.72 6.35
CA GLU A 198 -8.76 16.78 6.98
C GLU A 198 -9.46 15.46 7.40
N GLU A 199 -10.63 15.56 8.02
CA GLU A 199 -11.44 14.39 8.39
C GLU A 199 -11.87 13.60 7.15
N LYS A 200 -12.31 14.30 6.09
CA LYS A 200 -12.68 13.68 4.82
C LYS A 200 -11.52 13.00 4.12
N LEU A 201 -10.33 13.60 4.18
CA LEU A 201 -9.13 13.00 3.64
C LEU A 201 -8.79 11.71 4.41
N ASN A 202 -8.77 11.78 5.74
CA ASN A 202 -8.47 10.61 6.57
C ASN A 202 -9.46 9.47 6.31
N ALA A 203 -10.76 9.77 6.23
CA ALA A 203 -11.78 8.79 5.88
C ALA A 203 -11.56 8.19 4.49
N THR A 204 -11.17 9.00 3.50
CA THR A 204 -10.84 8.51 2.15
C THR A 204 -9.63 7.57 2.18
N LEU A 205 -8.56 7.94 2.90
CA LEU A 205 -7.34 7.13 3.00
C LEU A 205 -7.56 5.81 3.74
N GLU A 206 -8.40 5.81 4.77
CA GLU A 206 -8.79 4.60 5.49
C GLU A 206 -9.52 3.62 4.57
N ILE A 207 -10.53 4.09 3.82
CA ILE A 207 -11.26 3.26 2.84
C ILE A 207 -10.32 2.69 1.77
N LEU A 208 -9.38 3.49 1.26
CA LEU A 208 -8.40 3.04 0.28
C LEU A 208 -7.42 2.01 0.84
N ALA A 209 -6.99 2.16 2.10
CA ALA A 209 -6.11 1.20 2.77
C ALA A 209 -6.82 -0.15 3.01
N ASP A 210 -8.08 -0.10 3.43
CA ASP A 210 -8.92 -1.29 3.61
C ASP A 210 -9.17 -2.00 2.27
N ALA A 211 -9.47 -1.23 1.21
CA ALA A 211 -9.64 -1.76 -0.14
C ALA A 211 -8.39 -2.50 -0.64
N GLN A 212 -7.20 -1.93 -0.41
CA GLN A 212 -5.93 -2.55 -0.78
C GLN A 212 -5.69 -3.86 -0.01
N THR A 213 -5.89 -3.83 1.30
CA THR A 213 -5.74 -5.01 2.16
C THR A 213 -6.67 -6.13 1.71
N ARG A 214 -7.90 -5.78 1.34
CA ARG A 214 -8.89 -6.72 0.80
C ARG A 214 -8.48 -7.27 -0.56
N LEU A 215 -7.98 -6.42 -1.46
CA LEU A 215 -7.48 -6.86 -2.77
C LEU A 215 -6.38 -7.93 -2.61
N GLU A 216 -5.41 -7.70 -1.72
CA GLU A 216 -4.33 -8.67 -1.46
C GLU A 216 -4.87 -10.01 -0.94
N ALA A 217 -5.85 -9.95 -0.02
CA ALA A 217 -6.51 -11.15 0.50
C ALA A 217 -7.29 -11.90 -0.59
N ASP A 218 -8.08 -11.18 -1.39
CA ASP A 218 -8.93 -11.75 -2.45
C ASP A 218 -8.07 -12.34 -3.58
N LEU A 219 -6.99 -11.65 -3.99
CA LEU A 219 -6.03 -12.18 -4.99
C LEU A 219 -5.29 -13.41 -4.47
N SER A 220 -4.93 -13.45 -3.18
CA SER A 220 -4.29 -14.64 -2.60
C SER A 220 -5.24 -15.83 -2.50
N ALA A 221 -6.55 -15.59 -2.34
CA ALA A 221 -7.58 -16.63 -2.29
C ALA A 221 -8.10 -17.03 -3.68
N ALA A 222 -7.85 -16.19 -4.70
CA ALA A 222 -8.32 -16.42 -6.05
C ALA A 222 -7.75 -17.73 -6.61
N SER A 223 -8.64 -18.58 -7.12
CA SER A 223 -8.30 -19.87 -7.76
C SER A 223 -8.61 -19.88 -9.26
N SER A 224 -9.03 -18.74 -9.81
CA SER A 224 -9.37 -18.58 -11.21
C SER A 224 -9.22 -17.12 -11.66
N THR A 225 -9.01 -16.91 -12.95
CA THR A 225 -8.97 -15.57 -13.56
C THR A 225 -10.26 -14.78 -13.33
N GLN A 226 -11.41 -15.46 -13.21
CA GLN A 226 -12.68 -14.80 -12.90
C GLN A 226 -12.66 -14.21 -11.49
N ALA A 227 -12.18 -14.98 -10.50
CA ALA A 227 -12.04 -14.50 -9.12
C ALA A 227 -11.01 -13.35 -9.01
N GLU A 228 -9.91 -13.43 -9.76
CA GLU A 228 -8.94 -12.32 -9.87
C GLU A 228 -9.61 -11.05 -10.44
N THR A 229 -10.42 -11.20 -11.50
CA THR A 229 -11.14 -10.08 -12.13
C THR A 229 -12.14 -9.45 -11.16
N GLU A 230 -12.91 -10.27 -10.43
CA GLU A 230 -13.85 -9.80 -9.42
C GLU A 230 -13.16 -9.06 -8.27
N ALA A 231 -11.97 -9.52 -7.84
CA ALA A 231 -11.18 -8.84 -6.83
C ALA A 231 -10.73 -7.45 -7.29
N TYR A 232 -10.26 -7.33 -8.55
CA TYR A 232 -9.91 -6.03 -9.14
C TYR A 232 -11.13 -5.13 -9.30
N ASP A 233 -12.24 -5.63 -9.82
CA ASP A 233 -13.46 -4.85 -10.00
C ASP A 233 -13.96 -4.29 -8.66
N LEU A 234 -13.95 -5.09 -7.60
CA LEU A 234 -14.34 -4.66 -6.27
C LEU A 234 -13.37 -3.63 -5.67
N PHE A 235 -12.06 -3.81 -5.87
CA PHE A 235 -11.06 -2.82 -5.46
C PHE A 235 -11.28 -1.48 -6.17
N LEU A 236 -11.50 -1.53 -7.48
CA LEU A 236 -11.76 -0.34 -8.30
C LEU A 236 -13.04 0.36 -7.84
N GLU A 237 -14.13 -0.39 -7.61
CA GLU A 237 -15.41 0.13 -7.11
C GLU A 237 -15.28 0.75 -5.70
N THR A 238 -14.57 0.08 -4.79
CA THR A 238 -14.36 0.60 -3.43
C THR A 238 -13.51 1.87 -3.45
N SER A 239 -12.45 1.88 -4.27
CA SER A 239 -11.60 3.06 -4.46
C SER A 239 -12.35 4.22 -5.09
N ALA A 240 -13.24 3.91 -6.04
CA ALA A 240 -14.19 4.84 -6.62
C ALA A 240 -15.06 5.50 -5.53
N ASN A 241 -15.68 4.68 -4.68
CA ASN A 241 -16.67 5.14 -3.69
C ASN A 241 -16.05 5.80 -2.45
N ALA A 242 -14.73 5.74 -2.27
CA ALA A 242 -14.05 6.32 -1.11
C ALA A 242 -14.30 7.83 -0.98
N PHE A 243 -14.18 8.56 -2.09
CA PHE A 243 -14.37 10.02 -2.12
C PHE A 243 -15.83 10.42 -1.86
N VAL A 244 -16.78 9.67 -2.44
CA VAL A 244 -18.21 9.88 -2.25
C VAL A 244 -18.60 9.64 -0.80
N SER A 245 -18.11 8.53 -0.21
CA SER A 245 -18.38 8.16 1.19
C SER A 245 -17.82 9.21 2.16
N ALA A 246 -16.72 9.86 1.79
CA ALA A 246 -16.15 10.98 2.52
C ALA A 246 -16.84 12.33 2.24
N GLY A 247 -17.89 12.36 1.40
CA GLY A 247 -18.63 13.58 1.05
C GLY A 247 -17.79 14.58 0.23
N VAL A 248 -16.90 14.08 -0.63
CA VAL A 248 -16.10 14.87 -1.57
C VAL A 248 -16.82 14.93 -2.91
N GLU A 249 -16.96 16.13 -3.47
CA GLU A 249 -17.54 16.31 -4.81
C GLU A 249 -16.69 15.67 -5.91
N ALA A 250 -17.35 15.17 -6.96
CA ALA A 250 -16.72 14.47 -8.09
C ALA A 250 -15.56 15.23 -8.73
N ASN A 251 -15.82 16.48 -9.07
CA ASN A 251 -14.88 17.41 -9.67
C ASN A 251 -13.67 17.66 -8.76
N LYS A 252 -13.86 17.71 -7.45
CA LYS A 252 -12.79 17.93 -6.47
C LYS A 252 -11.92 16.69 -6.33
N ALA A 253 -12.50 15.49 -6.25
CA ALA A 253 -11.75 14.24 -6.22
C ALA A 253 -10.84 14.09 -7.46
N ALA A 254 -11.38 14.33 -8.64
CA ALA A 254 -10.65 14.28 -9.91
C ALA A 254 -9.49 15.29 -9.97
N GLN A 255 -9.75 16.54 -9.57
CA GLN A 255 -8.74 17.59 -9.51
C GLN A 255 -7.62 17.24 -8.55
N ALA A 256 -7.95 16.66 -7.40
CA ALA A 256 -6.97 16.23 -6.42
C ALA A 256 -6.02 15.19 -7.04
N ILE A 257 -6.56 14.11 -7.62
CA ILE A 257 -5.76 13.04 -8.25
C ILE A 257 -4.89 13.59 -9.40
N GLU A 258 -5.41 14.50 -10.22
CA GLU A 258 -4.61 15.13 -11.28
C GLU A 258 -3.44 15.96 -10.74
N ILE A 259 -3.65 16.72 -9.65
CA ILE A 259 -2.59 17.49 -9.00
C ILE A 259 -1.50 16.54 -8.50
N TRP A 260 -1.89 15.45 -7.86
CA TRP A 260 -0.99 14.43 -7.29
C TRP A 260 -0.12 13.79 -8.36
N GLY A 261 -0.71 13.33 -9.46
CA GLY A 261 0.06 12.73 -10.55
C GLY A 261 0.99 13.72 -11.25
N ARG A 262 0.62 14.99 -11.37
CA ARG A 262 1.52 16.04 -11.87
C ARG A 262 2.72 16.22 -10.94
N VAL A 263 2.47 16.29 -9.63
CA VAL A 263 3.53 16.41 -8.61
C VAL A 263 4.46 15.18 -8.67
N LEU A 264 3.91 13.97 -8.75
CA LEU A 264 4.68 12.73 -8.90
C LEU A 264 5.64 12.80 -10.09
N VAL A 265 5.08 13.04 -11.28
CA VAL A 265 5.84 13.08 -12.54
C VAL A 265 6.93 14.16 -12.54
N ASN A 266 6.67 15.31 -11.92
CA ASN A 266 7.62 16.42 -11.82
C ASN A 266 8.79 16.14 -10.86
N ASN A 267 8.63 15.18 -9.93
CA ASN A 267 9.65 14.85 -8.94
C ASN A 267 10.53 13.66 -9.37
N ILE A 268 10.05 12.79 -10.27
CA ILE A 268 10.84 11.70 -10.87
C ILE A 268 11.65 12.15 -12.09
N ASN A 269 12.44 13.21 -11.94
CA ASN A 269 13.09 13.90 -13.06
C ASN A 269 14.09 13.03 -13.84
N SER A 270 14.84 12.17 -13.17
CA SER A 270 15.81 11.29 -13.83
C SER A 270 15.20 9.99 -14.37
N ALA A 271 13.89 9.79 -14.20
CA ALA A 271 13.21 8.61 -14.71
C ALA A 271 13.11 8.65 -16.24
N SER A 272 13.10 7.47 -16.85
CA SER A 272 12.86 7.28 -18.28
C SER A 272 11.50 7.83 -18.71
N THR A 273 11.31 8.03 -20.02
CA THR A 273 10.03 8.52 -20.55
C THR A 273 8.94 7.47 -20.33
N GLU A 274 9.32 6.20 -20.41
CA GLU A 274 8.51 5.03 -20.16
C GLU A 274 7.95 5.04 -18.74
N ILE A 275 8.80 5.28 -17.72
CA ILE A 275 8.36 5.42 -16.33
C ILE A 275 7.40 6.60 -16.17
N LYS A 276 7.76 7.77 -16.70
CA LYS A 276 6.90 8.97 -16.60
C LYS A 276 5.53 8.72 -17.25
N ASN A 277 5.49 8.00 -18.36
CA ASN A 277 4.24 7.62 -19.01
C ASN A 277 3.46 6.56 -18.24
N SER A 278 4.14 5.60 -17.61
CA SER A 278 3.52 4.63 -16.70
C SER A 278 2.83 5.34 -15.53
N VAL A 279 3.53 6.24 -14.83
CA VAL A 279 2.95 7.04 -13.73
C VAL A 279 1.78 7.91 -14.19
N ARG A 280 1.89 8.57 -15.36
CA ARG A 280 0.77 9.32 -15.95
C ARG A 280 -0.42 8.43 -16.24
N SER A 281 -0.19 7.25 -16.81
CA SER A 281 -1.25 6.30 -17.12
C SER A 281 -1.98 5.85 -15.85
N GLN A 282 -1.23 5.50 -14.81
CA GLN A 282 -1.81 5.07 -13.53
C GLN A 282 -2.63 6.19 -12.88
N THR A 283 -2.08 7.41 -12.84
CA THR A 283 -2.83 8.57 -12.33
C THR A 283 -4.11 8.82 -13.13
N SER A 284 -4.06 8.76 -14.46
CA SER A 284 -5.24 8.97 -15.30
C SER A 284 -6.31 7.90 -15.08
N ILE A 285 -5.90 6.65 -14.85
CA ILE A 285 -6.80 5.55 -14.49
C ILE A 285 -7.48 5.86 -13.15
N MET A 286 -6.70 6.22 -12.12
CA MET A 286 -7.22 6.60 -10.80
C MET A 286 -8.21 7.77 -10.88
N ALA A 287 -7.88 8.82 -11.66
CA ALA A 287 -8.75 9.97 -11.85
C ALA A 287 -10.05 9.58 -12.57
N GLY A 288 -9.96 8.74 -13.61
CA GLY A 288 -11.13 8.24 -14.34
C GLY A 288 -12.08 7.44 -13.45
N ILE A 289 -11.54 6.58 -12.58
CA ILE A 289 -12.31 5.80 -11.60
C ILE A 289 -13.01 6.73 -10.61
N ALA A 290 -12.30 7.71 -10.05
CA ALA A 290 -12.90 8.65 -9.10
C ALA A 290 -14.01 9.52 -9.74
N ILE A 291 -13.83 9.93 -11.00
CA ILE A 291 -14.87 10.66 -11.75
C ILE A 291 -16.11 9.77 -11.96
N ASP A 292 -15.93 8.55 -12.47
CA ASP A 292 -17.05 7.63 -12.74
C ASP A 292 -17.86 7.36 -11.47
N ALA A 293 -17.17 7.12 -10.35
CA ALA A 293 -17.79 6.88 -9.06
C ALA A 293 -18.69 8.02 -8.61
N ALA A 294 -18.16 9.22 -8.68
CA ALA A 294 -18.85 10.37 -8.15
C ALA A 294 -20.00 10.80 -9.07
N VAL A 295 -19.90 10.57 -10.38
CA VAL A 295 -21.03 10.71 -11.32
C VAL A 295 -22.13 9.70 -11.02
N ARG A 296 -21.81 8.42 -10.73
CA ARG A 296 -22.82 7.42 -10.35
C ARG A 296 -23.52 7.80 -9.05
N ALA A 297 -22.76 8.23 -8.05
CA ALA A 297 -23.32 8.66 -6.78
C ALA A 297 -24.25 9.88 -6.92
N GLU A 298 -23.88 10.86 -7.75
CA GLU A 298 -24.75 12.01 -8.08
C GLU A 298 -26.04 11.56 -8.77
N ALA A 299 -25.96 10.59 -9.68
CA ALA A 299 -27.12 10.04 -10.37
C ALA A 299 -28.07 9.31 -9.38
N GLU A 300 -27.53 8.44 -8.52
CA GLU A 300 -28.31 7.73 -7.50
C GLU A 300 -28.97 8.69 -6.50
N ALA A 301 -28.25 9.72 -6.03
CA ALA A 301 -28.80 10.74 -5.15
C ALA A 301 -29.93 11.54 -5.82
N SER A 302 -29.84 11.77 -7.13
CA SER A 302 -30.86 12.48 -7.93
C SER A 302 -32.10 11.62 -8.21
N GLU A 303 -31.95 10.30 -8.31
CA GLU A 303 -33.09 9.37 -8.46
C GLU A 303 -33.87 9.16 -7.15
N MET A 304 -33.24 9.45 -6.01
CA MET A 304 -33.85 9.36 -4.68
C MET A 304 -34.53 10.64 -4.19
N SER A 305 -34.43 11.76 -4.93
CA SER A 305 -35.03 13.07 -4.61
C SER A 305 -36.34 13.33 -5.35
#